data_AF-A0A399Z5T4-F1
#
_entry.id   AF-A0A399Z5T4-F1
#
_cell.length_a   1.000
_cell.length_b   1.000
_cell.length_c   1.000
_cell.angle_alpha   90.00
_cell.angle_beta   90.00
_cell.angle_gamma   90.00
#
_symmetry.space_group_name_H-M   'P 1'
#
loop_
_entity.id
_entity.type
_entity.pdbx_description
1 polymer ?
#
loop_
_entity_poly.entity_id
_entity_poly.type
_entity_poly.pdbx_seq_one_letter_code
_entity_poly.pdbx_strand_id
1 'polypeptide(L)'
;MFKRIFSIVMILGVFALAFGSAAPSRAQEGGPPVEAIVTLARVADIFPGASSSSPSHLAAYNGALYFGANGNDGAGNELWKYDPANGAARVADIYTGSTSSSPNYLTVYNNALYFNATGDGGAGIELWKYDPINGAQIAADINISLFSNPAFLTVYDNALYFGADGGEGAGRELWKYDPVNGAQRVADINSGALGSYPSHLVAYNNGLYFSADGGDGKGTELWKYDAANGAQLVADIYSGNMASAPSDLTVYKKALYFSARGDDGAGWELWKYDPANGVQRVADIYTGIGDSFPRYMAVYNGALYFCANGNDGAGWELWKYDPVNGAQLVTDIWSGSGASSPSYMTAYSGALYFSANGNDGTGIELWKYDTTTIATLRSSQGYDGWTLESAENTNAGGTMNSSAATFMVGDNAQDKQYRSVLSFDTSSIPDNAVIISVKLKIRYQGLAGTNPFGTHGALVVDVRKGSFGSAALQLNDFQSTASKSAIGTIPNSPVANWYTKTWASGVFAYINKSGITQFRLRFAADDNNDNGADYLKFYSGNTATLSLRPLLEIGYYIP
;
A
#
# COMPACT_ATOMS: atom_id res chain seq x y z
N MET A 1 -39.65 -3.76 -5.76
CA MET A 1 -39.47 -2.72 -4.73
C MET A 1 -37.98 -2.40 -4.67
N PHE A 2 -37.58 -1.21 -5.12
CA PHE A 2 -36.18 -0.78 -5.20
C PHE A 2 -35.56 -0.67 -3.80
N LYS A 3 -34.53 -1.47 -3.50
CA LYS A 3 -33.65 -1.23 -2.33
C LYS A 3 -32.51 -0.31 -2.77
N ARG A 4 -32.49 0.89 -2.21
CA ARG A 4 -31.39 1.86 -2.31
C ARG A 4 -30.21 1.34 -1.47
N ILE A 5 -29.04 1.23 -2.07
CA ILE A 5 -27.76 1.05 -1.36
C ILE A 5 -27.38 2.43 -0.81
N PHE A 6 -27.33 2.58 0.52
CA PHE A 6 -26.80 3.76 1.17
C PHE A 6 -25.30 3.54 1.39
N SER A 7 -24.45 4.28 0.68
CA SER A 7 -23.07 4.52 1.10
C SER A 7 -23.09 5.50 2.27
N ILE A 8 -22.67 5.07 3.45
CA ILE A 8 -22.43 5.96 4.59
C ILE A 8 -21.10 6.68 4.31
N VAL A 9 -21.18 7.93 3.85
CA VAL A 9 -20.03 8.84 3.83
C VAL A 9 -19.99 9.52 5.19
N MET A 10 -19.09 9.09 6.06
CA MET A 10 -18.87 9.76 7.35
C MET A 10 -17.99 11.00 7.09
N ILE A 11 -18.60 12.18 7.06
CA ILE A 11 -17.88 13.45 6.98
C ILE A 11 -17.42 13.79 8.42
N LEU A 12 -16.15 13.54 8.74
CA LEU A 12 -15.54 14.09 9.96
C LEU A 12 -15.26 15.59 9.73
N GLY A 13 -15.96 16.44 10.49
CA GLY A 13 -15.72 17.88 10.50
C GLY A 13 -14.39 18.22 11.17
N VAL A 14 -13.49 18.87 10.44
CA VAL A 14 -12.24 19.40 10.99
C VAL A 14 -12.49 20.82 11.53
N PHE A 15 -12.30 21.00 12.84
CA PHE A 15 -12.20 22.31 13.48
C PHE A 15 -10.80 22.89 13.18
N ALA A 16 -10.73 23.98 12.41
CA ALA A 16 -9.51 24.76 12.24
C ALA A 16 -9.39 25.80 13.36
N LEU A 17 -8.39 25.65 14.22
CA LEU A 17 -7.94 26.69 15.17
C LEU A 17 -7.13 27.74 14.41
N ALA A 18 -7.65 28.97 14.36
CA ALA A 18 -6.97 30.11 13.75
C ALA A 18 -5.98 30.74 14.74
N PHE A 19 -4.71 30.87 14.34
CA PHE A 19 -3.78 31.85 14.90
C PHE A 19 -3.41 32.86 13.81
N GLY A 20 -3.60 34.15 14.10
CA GLY A 20 -3.30 35.25 13.17
C GLY A 20 -1.97 35.94 13.47
N SER A 21 -1.26 36.39 12.42
CA SER A 21 -1.02 37.82 12.14
C SER A 21 -0.11 38.05 10.91
N ALA A 22 -0.70 38.69 9.90
CA ALA A 22 -0.21 39.61 8.85
C ALA A 22 1.16 39.46 8.12
N ALA A 23 1.08 39.24 6.79
CA ALA A 23 1.80 39.97 5.71
C ALA A 23 1.06 39.76 4.35
N PRO A 24 1.18 40.64 3.32
CA PRO A 24 0.08 40.96 2.41
C PRO A 24 -0.08 40.09 1.14
N SER A 25 -1.36 39.82 0.83
CA SER A 25 -2.03 39.51 -0.46
C SER A 25 -1.28 38.83 -1.62
N ARG A 26 -1.59 37.54 -1.85
CA ARG A 26 -1.93 37.02 -3.19
C ARG A 26 -3.36 36.51 -3.12
N ALA A 27 -4.30 37.26 -3.70
CA ALA A 27 -5.65 36.77 -3.92
C ALA A 27 -5.61 35.67 -4.98
N GLN A 28 -5.90 34.43 -4.58
CA GLN A 28 -6.50 33.45 -5.48
C GLN A 28 -7.81 32.97 -4.87
N GLU A 29 -8.84 33.03 -5.70
CA GLU A 29 -10.17 32.49 -5.44
C GLU A 29 -10.06 31.05 -4.96
N GLY A 30 -10.85 30.71 -3.93
CA GLY A 30 -10.80 29.43 -3.22
C GLY A 30 -10.65 28.24 -4.16
N GLY A 31 -9.48 27.62 -4.11
CA GLY A 31 -9.28 26.28 -4.67
C GLY A 31 -10.28 25.31 -4.05
N PRO A 32 -10.70 24.26 -4.76
CA PRO A 32 -11.54 23.22 -4.16
C PRO A 32 -10.86 22.71 -2.87
N PRO A 33 -11.63 22.38 -1.83
CA PRO A 33 -11.06 21.93 -0.56
C PRO A 33 -10.12 20.75 -0.79
N VAL A 34 -9.04 20.72 -0.01
CA VAL A 34 -8.25 19.49 0.16
C VAL A 34 -9.20 18.49 0.82
N GLU A 35 -9.78 17.59 0.04
CA GLU A 35 -10.63 16.54 0.58
C GLU A 35 -9.70 15.44 1.12
N ALA A 36 -9.54 15.42 2.43
CA ALA A 36 -9.07 14.22 3.12
C ALA A 36 -10.21 13.20 3.04
N ILE A 37 -10.15 12.33 2.02
CA ILE A 37 -11.09 11.23 1.89
C ILE A 37 -10.57 10.11 2.79
N VAL A 38 -10.93 10.16 4.08
CA VAL A 38 -10.83 8.96 4.91
C VAL A 38 -11.99 8.06 4.53
N THR A 39 -11.70 7.02 3.74
CA THR A 39 -12.71 6.02 3.40
C THR A 39 -12.46 4.75 4.18
N LEU A 40 -13.44 4.39 5.00
CA LEU A 40 -13.59 3.05 5.54
C LEU A 40 -14.77 2.40 4.81
N ALA A 41 -14.53 1.36 4.02
CA ALA A 41 -15.59 0.74 3.23
C ALA A 41 -15.37 -0.77 3.04
N ARG A 42 -16.47 -1.53 3.03
CA ARG A 42 -16.51 -2.91 2.54
C ARG A 42 -16.29 -2.92 1.03
N VAL A 43 -15.32 -3.70 0.55
CA VAL A 43 -14.91 -3.69 -0.87
C VAL A 43 -15.45 -4.86 -1.69
N ALA A 44 -15.85 -5.95 -1.03
CA ALA A 44 -16.53 -7.09 -1.64
C ALA A 44 -17.40 -7.79 -0.58
N ASP A 45 -18.53 -8.35 -1.02
CA ASP A 45 -19.37 -9.29 -0.28
C ASP A 45 -19.16 -10.64 -0.94
N ILE A 46 -18.25 -11.45 -0.38
CA ILE A 46 -17.80 -12.70 -1.00
C ILE A 46 -18.78 -13.84 -0.69
N PHE A 47 -19.53 -13.75 0.42
CA PHE A 47 -20.59 -14.67 0.79
C PHE A 47 -21.92 -13.90 0.79
N PRO A 48 -22.68 -13.91 -0.33
CA PRO A 48 -23.91 -13.13 -0.42
C PRO A 48 -24.93 -13.52 0.65
N GLY A 49 -25.26 -12.59 1.55
CA GLY A 49 -26.24 -12.80 2.62
C GLY A 49 -25.75 -12.34 4.00
N ALA A 50 -26.21 -13.00 5.05
CA ALA A 50 -25.87 -12.67 6.45
C ALA A 50 -24.74 -13.56 7.03
N SER A 51 -24.11 -14.39 6.20
CA SER A 51 -23.07 -15.33 6.65
C SER A 51 -21.70 -14.86 6.18
N SER A 52 -20.67 -15.11 7.00
CA SER A 52 -19.30 -14.63 6.81
C SER A 52 -18.55 -15.37 5.70
N SER A 53 -17.82 -14.62 4.87
CA SER A 53 -16.85 -15.19 3.92
C SER A 53 -15.49 -15.56 4.54
N SER A 54 -15.20 -15.02 5.73
CA SER A 54 -13.99 -15.24 6.55
C SER A 54 -12.65 -15.16 5.78
N PRO A 55 -12.34 -14.04 5.09
CA PRO A 55 -11.04 -13.87 4.44
C PRO A 55 -9.90 -13.93 5.48
N SER A 56 -8.88 -14.75 5.24
CA SER A 56 -7.75 -14.92 6.16
C SER A 56 -6.39 -14.91 5.44
N HIS A 57 -5.35 -14.53 6.19
CA HIS A 57 -3.95 -14.56 5.76
C HIS A 57 -3.70 -13.89 4.40
N LEU A 58 -4.03 -12.59 4.29
CA LEU A 58 -3.96 -11.85 3.03
C LEU A 58 -2.50 -11.65 2.55
N ALA A 59 -2.26 -11.89 1.25
CA ALA A 59 -0.98 -11.62 0.61
C ALA A 59 -1.13 -10.91 -0.74
N ALA A 60 -0.33 -9.88 -0.98
CA ALA A 60 -0.26 -9.24 -2.29
C ALA A 60 0.65 -10.06 -3.22
N TYR A 61 0.13 -10.49 -4.37
CA TYR A 61 0.85 -11.30 -5.36
C TYR A 61 0.37 -10.96 -6.78
N ASN A 62 1.29 -10.70 -7.71
CA ASN A 62 0.99 -10.43 -9.13
C ASN A 62 -0.13 -9.40 -9.37
N GLY A 63 -0.19 -8.33 -8.57
CA GLY A 63 -1.16 -7.25 -8.74
C GLY A 63 -2.58 -7.60 -8.27
N ALA A 64 -2.75 -8.61 -7.42
CA ALA A 64 -3.99 -8.91 -6.71
C ALA A 64 -3.71 -9.24 -5.24
N LEU A 65 -4.74 -9.16 -4.40
CA LEU A 65 -4.74 -9.68 -3.03
C LEU A 65 -5.22 -11.12 -3.04
N TYR A 66 -4.48 -12.05 -2.46
CA TYR A 66 -4.84 -13.46 -2.30
C TYR A 66 -5.15 -13.76 -0.83
N PHE A 67 -6.10 -14.65 -0.56
CA PHE A 67 -6.56 -15.00 0.79
C PHE A 67 -7.38 -16.30 0.79
N GLY A 68 -7.50 -16.96 1.94
CA GLY A 68 -8.44 -18.05 2.14
C GLY A 68 -9.84 -17.53 2.42
N ALA A 69 -10.88 -18.00 1.72
CA ALA A 69 -12.28 -17.57 1.94
C ALA A 69 -13.30 -18.63 1.47
N ASN A 70 -14.53 -18.55 1.99
CA ASN A 70 -15.67 -19.36 1.54
C ASN A 70 -16.71 -18.47 0.81
N GLY A 71 -16.97 -18.77 -0.47
CA GLY A 71 -17.91 -18.01 -1.31
C GLY A 71 -19.35 -18.53 -1.32
N ASN A 72 -19.70 -19.49 -0.45
CA ASN A 72 -21.00 -20.17 -0.41
C ASN A 72 -21.41 -20.87 -1.72
N ASP A 73 -20.46 -21.29 -2.54
CA ASP A 73 -20.71 -21.95 -3.82
C ASP A 73 -20.53 -23.47 -3.76
N GLY A 74 -20.49 -24.01 -2.54
CA GLY A 74 -20.36 -25.44 -2.28
C GLY A 74 -18.93 -25.96 -2.30
N ALA A 75 -17.92 -25.08 -2.42
CA ALA A 75 -16.50 -25.45 -2.43
C ALA A 75 -15.78 -25.36 -1.07
N GLY A 76 -16.44 -24.87 0.00
CA GLY A 76 -15.77 -24.64 1.29
C GLY A 76 -14.83 -23.42 1.30
N ASN A 77 -13.90 -23.36 2.27
CA ASN A 77 -12.88 -22.33 2.37
C ASN A 77 -11.66 -22.69 1.53
N GLU A 78 -11.44 -21.92 0.47
CA GLU A 78 -10.48 -22.18 -0.60
C GLU A 78 -9.60 -20.95 -0.88
N LEU A 79 -8.71 -21.03 -1.87
CA LEU A 79 -7.86 -19.90 -2.26
C LEU A 79 -8.61 -18.94 -3.20
N TRP A 80 -8.75 -17.69 -2.76
CA TRP A 80 -9.39 -16.59 -3.49
C TRP A 80 -8.40 -15.49 -3.81
N LYS A 81 -8.76 -14.65 -4.78
CA LYS A 81 -8.12 -13.37 -5.03
C LYS A 81 -9.12 -12.22 -5.12
N TYR A 82 -8.65 -11.00 -4.90
CA TYR A 82 -9.35 -9.74 -5.16
C TYR A 82 -8.45 -8.78 -5.94
N ASP A 83 -9.01 -8.18 -6.97
CA ASP A 83 -8.41 -7.05 -7.69
C ASP A 83 -9.45 -5.93 -7.80
N PRO A 84 -9.11 -4.66 -7.48
CA PRO A 84 -10.05 -3.54 -7.59
C PRO A 84 -10.73 -3.38 -8.96
N ALA A 85 -10.10 -3.83 -10.06
CA ALA A 85 -10.72 -3.73 -11.38
C ALA A 85 -11.71 -4.87 -11.69
N ASN A 86 -11.54 -6.05 -11.09
CA ASN A 86 -12.28 -7.25 -11.45
C ASN A 86 -13.09 -7.89 -10.30
N GLY A 87 -12.95 -7.40 -9.07
CA GLY A 87 -13.60 -7.95 -7.88
C GLY A 87 -12.92 -9.22 -7.34
N ALA A 88 -13.66 -9.98 -6.54
CA ALA A 88 -13.18 -11.21 -5.92
C ALA A 88 -13.51 -12.46 -6.78
N ALA A 89 -12.61 -13.45 -6.79
CA ALA A 89 -12.81 -14.73 -7.47
C ALA A 89 -11.99 -15.87 -6.85
N ARG A 90 -12.53 -17.10 -6.78
CA ARG A 90 -11.76 -18.30 -6.42
C ARG A 90 -10.73 -18.59 -7.50
N VAL A 91 -9.50 -18.90 -7.11
CA VAL A 91 -8.39 -19.21 -8.04
C VAL A 91 -7.98 -20.68 -8.01
N ALA A 92 -8.29 -21.40 -6.93
CA ALA A 92 -8.07 -22.82 -6.82
C ALA A 92 -9.12 -23.43 -5.87
N ASP A 93 -9.62 -24.61 -6.24
CA ASP A 93 -10.37 -25.53 -5.38
C ASP A 93 -9.39 -26.65 -5.02
N ILE A 94 -8.70 -26.51 -3.88
CA ILE A 94 -7.55 -27.33 -3.48
C ILE A 94 -8.02 -28.66 -2.89
N TYR A 95 -9.13 -28.64 -2.13
CA TYR A 95 -9.82 -29.83 -1.66
C TYR A 95 -11.15 -29.93 -2.39
N THR A 96 -11.27 -30.88 -3.32
CA THR A 96 -12.43 -30.93 -4.19
C THR A 96 -13.75 -31.19 -3.44
N GLY A 97 -14.79 -30.44 -3.80
CA GLY A 97 -16.14 -30.56 -3.23
C GLY A 97 -16.37 -29.64 -2.03
N SER A 98 -17.21 -30.03 -1.07
CA SER A 98 -17.63 -29.13 0.02
C SER A 98 -16.67 -29.05 1.20
N THR A 99 -15.53 -29.74 1.13
CA THR A 99 -14.53 -29.79 2.20
C THR A 99 -13.57 -28.63 2.04
N SER A 100 -13.22 -27.95 3.12
CA SER A 100 -12.34 -26.77 3.04
C SER A 100 -10.86 -27.15 3.06
N SER A 101 -10.08 -26.63 2.11
CA SER A 101 -8.61 -26.70 2.13
C SER A 101 -7.96 -25.78 3.16
N SER A 102 -8.64 -24.68 3.52
CA SER A 102 -8.25 -23.69 4.52
C SER A 102 -6.81 -23.16 4.34
N PRO A 103 -6.49 -22.50 3.21
CA PRO A 103 -5.14 -22.02 2.97
C PRO A 103 -4.74 -20.92 3.96
N ASN A 104 -3.67 -21.12 4.73
CA ASN A 104 -3.16 -20.13 5.69
C ASN A 104 -1.68 -19.77 5.45
N TYR A 105 -1.24 -18.69 6.09
CA TYR A 105 0.14 -18.18 6.06
C TYR A 105 0.65 -17.90 4.64
N LEU A 106 -0.21 -17.35 3.77
CA LEU A 106 0.14 -17.04 2.38
C LEU A 106 1.39 -16.15 2.31
N THR A 107 2.41 -16.63 1.61
CA THR A 107 3.72 -16.00 1.53
C THR A 107 4.26 -16.10 0.11
N VAL A 108 4.64 -14.96 -0.47
CA VAL A 108 5.26 -14.95 -1.81
C VAL A 108 6.74 -15.32 -1.67
N TYR A 109 7.15 -16.38 -2.37
CA TYR A 109 8.54 -16.85 -2.42
C TYR A 109 8.84 -17.38 -3.82
N ASN A 110 10.01 -17.04 -4.37
CA ASN A 110 10.48 -17.50 -5.68
C ASN A 110 9.42 -17.42 -6.80
N ASN A 111 8.70 -16.29 -6.89
CA ASN A 111 7.66 -16.03 -7.88
C ASN A 111 6.46 -17.01 -7.85
N ALA A 112 6.17 -17.59 -6.70
CA ALA A 112 4.95 -18.35 -6.42
C ALA A 112 4.39 -17.97 -5.04
N LEU A 113 3.12 -18.30 -4.80
CA LEU A 113 2.46 -18.10 -3.52
C LEU A 113 2.49 -19.41 -2.74
N TYR A 114 3.16 -19.43 -1.59
CA TYR A 114 3.26 -20.59 -0.69
C TYR A 114 2.31 -20.43 0.50
N PHE A 115 1.74 -21.52 0.97
CA PHE A 115 0.78 -21.55 2.08
C PHE A 115 0.72 -22.97 2.65
N ASN A 116 0.16 -23.14 3.84
CA ASN A 116 -0.29 -24.46 4.26
C ASN A 116 -1.72 -24.69 3.78
N ALA A 117 -2.07 -25.94 3.47
CA ALA A 117 -3.44 -26.33 3.13
C ALA A 117 -3.61 -27.83 3.27
N THR A 118 -4.86 -28.27 3.39
CA THR A 118 -5.25 -29.67 3.17
C THR A 118 -5.76 -29.83 1.75
N GLY A 119 -5.35 -30.86 1.04
CA GLY A 119 -5.91 -31.19 -0.27
C GLY A 119 -6.37 -32.64 -0.36
N ASP A 120 -6.77 -33.02 -1.58
CA ASP A 120 -7.20 -34.38 -1.87
C ASP A 120 -6.08 -35.41 -1.62
N GLY A 121 -6.46 -36.65 -1.28
CA GLY A 121 -5.52 -37.77 -1.17
C GLY A 121 -4.97 -38.07 0.23
N GLY A 122 -5.39 -37.32 1.26
CA GLY A 122 -5.21 -37.73 2.66
C GLY A 122 -3.84 -37.41 3.30
N ALA A 123 -3.00 -36.62 2.63
CA ALA A 123 -1.73 -36.11 3.20
C ALA A 123 -1.93 -35.10 4.35
N GLY A 124 -3.16 -34.62 4.55
CA GLY A 124 -3.49 -33.60 5.55
C GLY A 124 -2.85 -32.24 5.28
N ILE A 125 -2.54 -31.49 6.35
CA ILE A 125 -2.04 -30.12 6.25
C ILE A 125 -0.54 -30.12 5.96
N GLU A 126 -0.19 -29.79 4.73
CA GLU A 126 1.17 -29.79 4.20
C GLU A 126 1.54 -28.43 3.58
N LEU A 127 2.77 -28.31 3.05
CA LEU A 127 3.22 -27.11 2.36
C LEU A 127 2.75 -27.14 0.90
N TRP A 128 1.94 -26.16 0.52
CA TRP A 128 1.42 -25.97 -0.83
C TRP A 128 2.01 -24.73 -1.49
N LYS A 129 1.95 -24.71 -2.82
CA LYS A 129 2.25 -23.54 -3.64
C LYS A 129 1.19 -23.33 -4.71
N TYR A 130 1.05 -22.09 -5.17
CA TYR A 130 0.20 -21.70 -6.29
C TYR A 130 0.95 -20.75 -7.22
N ASP A 131 0.81 -21.00 -8.52
CA ASP A 131 1.09 -20.00 -9.54
C ASP A 131 0.01 -20.03 -10.65
N PRO A 132 -0.20 -18.91 -11.37
CA PRO A 132 -1.25 -18.83 -12.39
C PRO A 132 -1.08 -19.77 -13.59
N ILE A 133 0.11 -20.34 -13.80
CA ILE A 133 0.43 -21.21 -14.93
C ILE A 133 0.13 -22.67 -14.56
N ASN A 134 0.54 -23.11 -13.37
CA ASN A 134 0.48 -24.51 -12.94
C ASN A 134 -0.66 -24.81 -11.95
N GLY A 135 -1.33 -23.78 -11.43
CA GLY A 135 -2.36 -23.94 -10.39
C GLY A 135 -1.77 -24.28 -9.01
N ALA A 136 -2.61 -24.79 -8.12
CA ALA A 136 -2.21 -25.19 -6.77
C ALA A 136 -1.61 -26.60 -6.75
N GLN A 137 -0.49 -26.79 -6.05
CA GLN A 137 0.26 -28.05 -5.97
C GLN A 137 0.93 -28.20 -4.60
N ILE A 138 1.12 -29.45 -4.14
CA ILE A 138 1.97 -29.74 -2.97
C ILE A 138 3.40 -29.34 -3.32
N ALA A 139 4.00 -28.50 -2.48
CA ALA A 139 5.41 -28.11 -2.58
C ALA A 139 6.32 -29.06 -1.80
N ALA A 140 5.87 -29.52 -0.63
CA ALA A 140 6.52 -30.55 0.16
C ALA A 140 5.50 -31.28 1.04
N ASP A 141 5.55 -32.61 1.02
CA ASP A 141 4.96 -33.49 2.02
C ASP A 141 6.05 -33.76 3.06
N ILE A 142 6.00 -33.04 4.18
CA ILE A 142 7.09 -32.99 5.16
C ILE A 142 6.98 -34.16 6.14
N ASN A 143 5.77 -34.54 6.52
CA ASN A 143 5.51 -35.70 7.37
C ASN A 143 4.70 -36.75 6.59
N ILE A 144 5.43 -37.66 5.94
CA ILE A 144 4.87 -38.69 5.06
C ILE A 144 3.88 -39.67 5.74
N SER A 145 3.81 -39.65 7.07
CA SER A 145 2.99 -40.58 7.86
C SER A 145 1.77 -39.94 8.53
N LEU A 146 1.77 -38.62 8.71
CA LEU A 146 0.74 -37.85 9.42
C LEU A 146 0.62 -36.45 8.81
N PHE A 147 0.61 -35.39 9.63
CA PHE A 147 0.40 -34.00 9.21
C PHE A 147 1.56 -33.15 9.71
N SER A 148 2.21 -32.39 8.84
CA SER A 148 3.34 -31.53 9.24
C SER A 148 2.94 -30.16 9.77
N ASN A 149 1.74 -29.70 9.39
CA ASN A 149 1.16 -28.42 9.79
C ASN A 149 2.13 -27.23 9.67
N PRO A 150 2.75 -26.93 8.51
CA PRO A 150 3.68 -25.81 8.38
C PRO A 150 2.97 -24.50 8.75
N ALA A 151 3.57 -23.63 9.56
CA ALA A 151 2.96 -22.35 9.95
C ALA A 151 3.95 -21.21 10.03
N PHE A 152 3.42 -19.99 9.97
CA PHE A 152 4.19 -18.74 10.05
C PHE A 152 5.29 -18.65 8.99
N LEU A 153 4.94 -19.08 7.77
CA LEU A 153 5.82 -19.06 6.61
C LEU A 153 6.45 -17.67 6.45
N THR A 154 7.78 -17.64 6.37
CA THR A 154 8.57 -16.40 6.30
C THR A 154 9.75 -16.59 5.38
N VAL A 155 9.93 -15.66 4.43
CA VAL A 155 11.13 -15.67 3.59
C VAL A 155 12.30 -15.05 4.37
N TYR A 156 13.38 -15.80 4.47
CA TYR A 156 14.63 -15.36 5.08
C TYR A 156 15.79 -16.03 4.35
N ASP A 157 16.88 -15.29 4.09
CA ASP A 157 18.11 -15.82 3.48
C ASP A 157 17.87 -16.74 2.26
N ASN A 158 17.03 -16.27 1.32
CA ASN A 158 16.63 -16.98 0.09
C ASN A 158 15.94 -18.35 0.28
N ALA A 159 15.43 -18.68 1.46
CA ALA A 159 14.60 -19.85 1.71
C ALA A 159 13.30 -19.48 2.43
N LEU A 160 12.34 -20.41 2.43
CA LEU A 160 11.08 -20.28 3.15
C LEU A 160 11.19 -20.99 4.51
N TYR A 161 11.11 -20.26 5.61
CA TYR A 161 11.19 -20.79 6.98
C TYR A 161 9.80 -20.88 7.62
N PHE A 162 9.59 -21.86 8.49
CA PHE A 162 8.31 -22.12 9.15
C PHE A 162 8.49 -23.06 10.35
N GLY A 163 7.52 -23.08 11.26
CA GLY A 163 7.40 -24.14 12.25
C GLY A 163 6.69 -25.36 11.65
N ALA A 164 7.21 -26.58 11.86
CA ALA A 164 6.59 -27.83 11.40
C ALA A 164 7.04 -29.04 12.24
N ASP A 165 6.30 -30.15 12.15
CA ASP A 165 6.67 -31.46 12.69
C ASP A 165 6.88 -32.45 11.52
N GLY A 166 8.07 -33.02 11.37
CA GLY A 166 8.38 -33.96 10.29
C GLY A 166 8.07 -35.42 10.62
N GLY A 167 7.51 -35.71 11.81
CA GLY A 167 7.16 -37.06 12.24
C GLY A 167 8.34 -37.88 12.80
N GLU A 168 9.51 -37.27 12.99
CA GLU A 168 10.71 -37.94 13.51
C GLU A 168 10.81 -37.97 15.04
N GLY A 169 9.75 -37.55 15.76
CA GLY A 169 9.68 -37.57 17.23
C GLY A 169 10.38 -36.40 17.92
N ALA A 170 10.76 -35.36 17.17
CA ALA A 170 11.30 -34.10 17.69
C ALA A 170 10.20 -33.05 17.97
N GLY A 171 8.94 -33.40 17.76
CA GLY A 171 7.83 -32.45 17.86
C GLY A 171 7.97 -31.31 16.83
N ARG A 172 7.32 -30.18 17.12
CA ARG A 172 7.28 -29.03 16.23
C ARG A 172 8.52 -28.15 16.41
N GLU A 173 9.31 -28.04 15.36
CA GLU A 173 10.61 -27.35 15.36
C GLU A 173 10.72 -26.35 14.21
N LEU A 174 11.89 -25.69 14.07
CA LEU A 174 12.14 -24.74 12.99
C LEU A 174 12.63 -25.48 11.74
N TRP A 175 11.90 -25.28 10.64
CA TRP A 175 12.18 -25.87 9.33
C TRP A 175 12.40 -24.78 8.28
N LYS A 176 13.07 -25.17 7.20
CA LYS A 176 13.15 -24.40 5.96
C LYS A 176 12.75 -25.25 4.76
N TYR A 177 12.41 -24.59 3.67
CA TYR A 177 12.19 -25.17 2.35
C TYR A 177 12.86 -24.33 1.28
N ASP A 178 13.50 -25.01 0.32
CA ASP A 178 13.80 -24.44 -0.98
C ASP A 178 13.52 -25.48 -2.09
N PRO A 179 13.25 -25.04 -3.35
CA PRO A 179 12.88 -25.97 -4.41
C PRO A 179 14.00 -26.93 -4.85
N VAL A 180 15.25 -26.68 -4.46
CA VAL A 180 16.42 -27.49 -4.83
C VAL A 180 16.65 -28.60 -3.80
N ASN A 181 16.57 -28.28 -2.52
CA ASN A 181 16.91 -29.19 -1.42
C ASN A 181 15.68 -29.76 -0.69
N GLY A 182 14.47 -29.26 -0.96
CA GLY A 182 13.25 -29.66 -0.28
C GLY A 182 13.15 -29.11 1.15
N ALA A 183 12.28 -29.71 1.96
CA ALA A 183 12.07 -29.32 3.36
C ALA A 183 13.12 -29.94 4.28
N GLN A 184 13.66 -29.15 5.22
CA GLN A 184 14.73 -29.55 6.15
C GLN A 184 14.55 -28.88 7.51
N ARG A 185 14.68 -29.63 8.61
CA ARG A 185 14.80 -29.06 9.96
C ARG A 185 16.13 -28.34 10.08
N VAL A 186 16.11 -27.09 10.55
CA VAL A 186 17.32 -26.26 10.69
C VAL A 186 17.75 -26.06 12.13
N ALA A 187 16.84 -26.23 13.08
CA ALA A 187 17.13 -26.21 14.50
C ALA A 187 16.19 -27.17 15.22
N ASP A 188 16.73 -27.91 16.18
CA ASP A 188 16.01 -28.68 17.20
C ASP A 188 16.20 -27.91 18.51
N ILE A 189 15.30 -26.95 18.75
CA ILE A 189 15.45 -25.93 19.79
C ILE A 189 15.06 -26.51 21.15
N ASN A 190 14.02 -27.35 21.21
CA ASN A 190 13.61 -28.07 22.42
C ASN A 190 13.55 -29.58 22.13
N SER A 191 14.63 -30.27 22.49
CA SER A 191 14.80 -31.68 22.15
C SER A 191 13.70 -32.57 22.73
N GLY A 192 13.11 -33.41 21.86
CA GLY A 192 12.14 -34.44 22.22
C GLY A 192 10.74 -34.14 21.70
N ALA A 193 9.78 -35.01 21.99
CA ALA A 193 8.46 -34.98 21.35
C ALA A 193 7.60 -33.74 21.66
N LEU A 194 8.00 -32.91 22.63
CA LEU A 194 7.32 -31.65 22.90
C LEU A 194 7.65 -30.60 21.82
N GLY A 195 8.90 -30.52 21.38
CA GLY A 195 9.35 -29.48 20.45
C GLY A 195 9.25 -28.05 21.01
N SER A 196 9.67 -27.07 20.20
CA SER A 196 9.80 -25.67 20.60
C SER A 196 8.66 -24.76 20.14
N TYR A 197 7.78 -25.26 19.27
CA TYR A 197 6.65 -24.53 18.67
C TYR A 197 7.02 -23.13 18.12
N PRO A 198 7.97 -23.00 17.17
CA PRO A 198 8.30 -21.71 16.59
C PRO A 198 7.08 -21.06 15.93
N SER A 199 6.79 -19.81 16.31
CA SER A 199 5.62 -19.06 15.86
C SER A 199 5.91 -17.58 15.64
N HIS A 200 5.04 -16.90 14.89
CA HIS A 200 5.15 -15.48 14.55
C HIS A 200 6.54 -15.10 14.01
N LEU A 201 7.04 -15.85 13.03
CA LEU A 201 8.35 -15.63 12.44
C LEU A 201 8.42 -14.30 11.67
N VAL A 202 9.57 -13.63 11.72
CA VAL A 202 9.88 -12.45 10.91
C VAL A 202 11.36 -12.31 10.63
N ALA A 203 11.72 -11.91 9.40
CA ALA A 203 13.09 -11.53 9.07
C ALA A 203 13.37 -10.10 9.58
N TYR A 204 14.39 -9.94 10.43
CA TYR A 204 14.79 -8.65 10.99
C TYR A 204 16.30 -8.61 11.23
N ASN A 205 16.96 -7.50 10.87
CA ASN A 205 18.38 -7.25 11.16
C ASN A 205 19.31 -8.46 10.90
N ASN A 206 19.20 -9.07 9.71
CA ASN A 206 19.99 -10.23 9.29
C ASN A 206 19.83 -11.47 10.20
N GLY A 207 18.62 -11.67 10.73
CA GLY A 207 18.23 -12.85 11.49
C GLY A 207 16.74 -13.16 11.29
N LEU A 208 16.35 -14.39 11.63
CA LEU A 208 14.96 -14.79 11.72
C LEU A 208 14.54 -14.76 13.19
N TYR A 209 13.62 -13.89 13.55
CA TYR A 209 13.09 -13.75 14.92
C TYR A 209 11.74 -14.43 15.02
N PHE A 210 11.45 -15.05 16.16
CA PHE A 210 10.22 -15.80 16.39
C PHE A 210 9.99 -16.03 17.88
N SER A 211 8.79 -16.50 18.21
CA SER A 211 8.39 -16.94 19.54
C SER A 211 8.58 -18.45 19.65
N ALA A 212 9.23 -18.93 20.72
CA ALA A 212 9.47 -20.36 20.94
C ALA A 212 9.76 -20.68 22.42
N ASP A 213 9.53 -21.93 22.82
CA ASP A 213 9.98 -22.48 24.10
C ASP A 213 11.23 -23.34 23.89
N GLY A 214 12.33 -23.03 24.57
CA GLY A 214 13.59 -23.77 24.46
C GLY A 214 13.69 -25.00 25.36
N GLY A 215 12.65 -25.33 26.14
CA GLY A 215 12.72 -26.38 27.15
C GLY A 215 13.66 -26.07 28.31
N ASP A 216 14.09 -24.81 28.44
CA ASP A 216 15.04 -24.33 29.45
C ASP A 216 14.36 -23.82 30.73
N GLY A 217 13.04 -24.02 30.81
CA GLY A 217 12.21 -23.60 31.94
C GLY A 217 11.80 -22.14 31.91
N LYS A 218 12.10 -21.39 30.84
CA LYS A 218 11.67 -19.99 30.69
C LYS A 218 10.30 -19.81 30.01
N GLY A 219 9.75 -20.90 29.47
CA GLY A 219 8.53 -20.85 28.69
C GLY A 219 8.75 -20.23 27.30
N THR A 220 7.66 -19.81 26.67
CA THR A 220 7.69 -19.24 25.32
C THR A 220 8.16 -17.79 25.34
N GLU A 221 9.30 -17.53 24.73
CA GLU A 221 10.02 -16.26 24.75
C GLU A 221 10.46 -15.80 23.34
N LEU A 222 11.15 -14.67 23.24
CA LEU A 222 11.68 -14.17 21.97
C LEU A 222 13.00 -14.89 21.62
N TRP A 223 13.02 -15.56 20.47
CA TRP A 223 14.18 -16.27 19.92
C TRP A 223 14.62 -15.69 18.58
N LYS A 224 15.88 -15.93 18.22
CA LYS A 224 16.48 -15.60 16.93
C LYS A 224 17.22 -16.82 16.38
N TYR A 225 17.13 -17.03 15.08
CA TYR A 225 17.96 -17.98 14.34
C TYR A 225 18.80 -17.26 13.27
N ASP A 226 20.05 -17.68 13.13
CA ASP A 226 20.83 -17.50 11.91
C ASP A 226 21.71 -18.72 11.65
N ALA A 227 22.12 -18.94 10.40
CA ALA A 227 22.85 -20.14 10.01
C ALA A 227 24.26 -20.24 10.64
N ALA A 228 24.83 -19.14 11.14
CA ALA A 228 26.15 -19.12 11.75
C ALA A 228 26.10 -19.51 13.24
N ASN A 229 25.04 -19.10 13.95
CA ASN A 229 24.94 -19.23 15.40
C ASN A 229 23.84 -20.20 15.86
N GLY A 230 23.00 -20.69 14.95
CA GLY A 230 21.82 -21.48 15.30
C GLY A 230 20.74 -20.65 15.98
N ALA A 231 19.82 -21.33 16.68
CA ALA A 231 18.76 -20.68 17.45
C ALA A 231 19.29 -20.21 18.82
N GLN A 232 18.94 -18.99 19.21
CA GLN A 232 19.38 -18.33 20.44
C GLN A 232 18.23 -17.56 21.08
N LEU A 233 18.12 -17.63 22.41
CA LEU A 233 17.22 -16.78 23.19
C LEU A 233 17.68 -15.33 23.07
N VAL A 234 16.77 -14.43 22.66
CA VAL A 234 17.02 -13.00 22.56
C VAL A 234 16.77 -12.32 23.89
N ALA A 235 15.64 -12.64 24.53
CA ALA A 235 15.24 -12.07 25.80
C ALA A 235 14.30 -13.02 26.53
N ASP A 236 14.51 -13.13 27.84
CA ASP A 236 13.53 -13.64 28.81
C ASP A 236 12.72 -12.42 29.28
N ILE A 237 11.59 -12.16 28.63
CA ILE A 237 10.82 -10.91 28.81
C ILE A 237 9.99 -10.98 30.09
N TYR A 238 9.44 -12.16 30.39
CA TYR A 238 8.79 -12.42 31.67
C TYR A 238 9.72 -13.30 32.50
N SER A 239 10.35 -12.74 33.52
CA SER A 239 11.37 -13.46 34.27
C SER A 239 10.85 -14.75 34.94
N GLY A 240 11.62 -15.82 34.83
CA GLY A 240 11.35 -17.11 35.49
C GLY A 240 10.62 -18.09 34.58
N ASN A 241 9.66 -18.85 35.11
CA ASN A 241 9.03 -19.96 34.37
C ASN A 241 7.71 -19.59 33.67
N MET A 242 7.41 -18.30 33.56
CA MET A 242 6.19 -17.83 32.91
C MET A 242 6.54 -17.32 31.52
N ALA A 243 5.71 -17.66 30.53
CA ALA A 243 5.91 -17.20 29.17
C ALA A 243 5.44 -15.74 29.00
N SER A 244 6.27 -14.92 28.36
CA SER A 244 5.85 -13.64 27.77
C SER A 244 5.09 -13.83 26.45
N ALA A 245 5.31 -14.97 25.80
CA ALA A 245 4.72 -15.46 24.54
C ALA A 245 4.58 -14.37 23.45
N PRO A 246 5.69 -13.77 22.97
CA PRO A 246 5.66 -12.72 21.97
C PRO A 246 4.86 -13.13 20.73
N SER A 247 3.98 -12.26 20.25
CA SER A 247 3.08 -12.55 19.14
C SER A 247 2.99 -11.39 18.15
N ASP A 248 2.64 -11.72 16.90
CA ASP A 248 2.52 -10.79 15.77
C ASP A 248 3.73 -9.89 15.53
N LEU A 249 4.92 -10.49 15.65
CA LEU A 249 6.21 -9.87 15.37
C LEU A 249 6.22 -9.15 14.02
N THR A 250 6.42 -7.83 14.06
CA THR A 250 6.35 -6.95 12.90
C THR A 250 7.50 -5.96 12.90
N VAL A 251 8.21 -5.83 11.77
CA VAL A 251 9.26 -4.82 11.62
C VAL A 251 8.63 -3.46 11.31
N TYR A 252 8.90 -2.47 12.16
CA TYR A 252 8.45 -1.09 11.99
C TYR A 252 9.56 -0.12 12.40
N LYS A 253 9.81 0.92 11.58
CA LYS A 253 10.85 1.96 11.83
C LYS A 253 12.19 1.41 12.37
N LYS A 254 12.70 0.34 11.74
CA LYS A 254 13.96 -0.36 12.08
C LYS A 254 14.00 -1.05 13.46
N ALA A 255 12.85 -1.38 14.01
CA ALA A 255 12.75 -2.20 15.21
C ALA A 255 11.68 -3.27 15.05
N LEU A 256 11.71 -4.26 15.93
CA LEU A 256 10.78 -5.36 15.98
C LEU A 256 9.69 -5.03 17.00
N TYR A 257 8.42 -4.98 16.60
CA TYR A 257 7.27 -4.73 17.47
C TYR A 257 6.44 -6.00 17.59
N PHE A 258 5.83 -6.23 18.75
CA PHE A 258 5.07 -7.44 19.03
C PHE A 258 4.17 -7.22 20.25
N SER A 259 3.17 -8.08 20.40
CA SER A 259 2.41 -8.20 21.65
C SER A 259 3.11 -9.18 22.59
N ALA A 260 3.26 -8.80 23.85
CA ALA A 260 3.85 -9.65 24.88
C ALA A 260 3.37 -9.22 26.27
N ARG A 261 3.62 -10.07 27.26
CA ARG A 261 3.46 -9.74 28.68
C ARG A 261 4.80 -9.78 29.40
N GLY A 262 5.12 -8.73 30.16
CA GLY A 262 6.30 -8.69 31.03
C GLY A 262 5.97 -8.92 32.51
N ASP A 263 6.99 -8.84 33.36
CA ASP A 263 6.89 -8.93 34.82
C ASP A 263 6.67 -7.56 35.51
N ASP A 264 6.29 -6.54 34.74
CA ASP A 264 6.13 -5.14 35.15
C ASP A 264 4.73 -4.81 35.73
N GLY A 265 3.88 -5.83 35.92
CA GLY A 265 2.54 -5.71 36.48
C GLY A 265 1.46 -5.29 35.47
N ALA A 266 1.81 -5.04 34.21
CA ALA A 266 0.82 -4.88 33.15
C ALA A 266 0.38 -6.22 32.56
N GLY A 267 -0.70 -6.19 31.77
CA GLY A 267 -1.12 -7.30 30.94
C GLY A 267 -0.35 -7.40 29.63
N TRP A 268 -0.99 -8.03 28.64
CA TRP A 268 -0.50 -8.13 27.28
C TRP A 268 -0.61 -6.80 26.54
N GLU A 269 0.54 -6.26 26.18
CA GLU A 269 0.66 -4.89 25.68
C GLU A 269 1.57 -4.82 24.45
N LEU A 270 1.76 -3.61 23.89
CA LEU A 270 2.66 -3.41 22.76
C LEU A 270 4.10 -3.26 23.23
N TRP A 271 4.96 -4.16 22.78
CA TRP A 271 6.38 -4.20 23.06
C TRP A 271 7.21 -3.99 21.80
N LYS A 272 8.47 -3.62 22.00
CA LYS A 272 9.47 -3.41 20.97
C LYS A 272 10.80 -4.01 21.40
N TYR A 273 11.51 -4.60 20.45
CA TYR A 273 12.92 -4.96 20.56
C TYR A 273 13.76 -4.19 19.53
N ASP A 274 14.88 -3.64 19.97
CA ASP A 274 16.00 -3.32 19.10
C ASP A 274 17.35 -3.69 19.75
N PRO A 275 18.38 -4.05 18.98
CA PRO A 275 19.65 -4.50 19.55
C PRO A 275 20.38 -3.45 20.41
N ALA A 276 20.08 -2.15 20.24
CA ALA A 276 20.73 -1.10 20.98
C ALA A 276 20.10 -0.86 22.36
N ASN A 277 18.77 -1.06 22.48
CA ASN A 277 18.01 -0.75 23.69
C ASN A 277 17.37 -1.98 24.36
N GLY A 278 17.45 -3.16 23.74
CA GLY A 278 16.82 -4.38 24.23
C GLY A 278 15.29 -4.36 24.05
N VAL A 279 14.61 -5.17 24.86
CA VAL A 279 13.14 -5.28 24.89
C VAL A 279 12.55 -4.20 25.79
N GLN A 280 11.50 -3.51 25.32
CA GLN A 280 10.82 -2.43 26.04
C GLN A 280 9.32 -2.40 25.71
N ARG A 281 8.47 -2.18 26.71
CA ARG A 281 7.05 -1.86 26.50
C ARG A 281 6.94 -0.44 25.96
N VAL A 282 6.24 -0.26 24.86
CA VAL A 282 6.12 1.06 24.18
C VAL A 282 4.74 1.69 24.31
N ALA A 283 3.72 0.90 24.67
CA ALA A 283 2.40 1.40 25.01
C ALA A 283 1.75 0.49 26.06
N ASP A 284 1.08 1.09 27.02
CA ASP A 284 0.15 0.45 27.95
C ASP A 284 -1.26 0.86 27.49
N ILE A 285 -1.80 0.11 26.52
CA ILE A 285 -3.04 0.42 25.82
C ILE A 285 -4.24 0.09 26.72
N TYR A 286 -4.21 -1.05 27.41
CA TYR A 286 -5.15 -1.36 28.47
C TYR A 286 -4.51 -1.02 29.82
N THR A 287 -4.74 0.20 30.31
CA THR A 287 -4.10 0.68 31.53
C THR A 287 -4.33 -0.25 32.73
N GLY A 288 -3.24 -0.64 33.40
CA GLY A 288 -3.28 -1.48 34.61
C GLY A 288 -3.01 -2.95 34.32
N ILE A 289 -3.70 -3.86 35.01
CA ILE A 289 -3.46 -5.31 34.91
C ILE A 289 -4.19 -5.99 33.75
N GLY A 290 -4.97 -5.23 32.98
CA GLY A 290 -5.75 -5.78 31.88
C GLY A 290 -4.91 -5.94 30.62
N ASP A 291 -5.47 -6.66 29.66
CA ASP A 291 -4.76 -7.05 28.44
C ASP A 291 -5.35 -6.31 27.23
N SER A 292 -4.50 -5.60 26.48
CA SER A 292 -4.90 -5.02 25.19
C SER A 292 -4.74 -5.98 24.02
N PHE A 293 -3.86 -6.99 24.15
CA PHE A 293 -3.55 -8.02 23.16
C PHE A 293 -3.41 -7.49 21.71
N PRO A 294 -2.43 -6.61 21.44
CA PRO A 294 -2.22 -6.09 20.09
C PRO A 294 -1.97 -7.22 19.08
N ARG A 295 -2.76 -7.30 18.01
CA ARG A 295 -2.69 -8.41 17.05
C ARG A 295 -2.94 -7.99 15.61
N TYR A 296 -2.56 -8.86 14.67
CA TYR A 296 -2.66 -8.64 13.22
C TYR A 296 -1.98 -7.35 12.75
N MET A 297 -0.76 -7.12 13.24
CA MET A 297 0.00 -5.91 12.99
C MET A 297 0.37 -5.72 11.51
N ALA A 298 0.25 -4.49 11.02
CA ALA A 298 0.70 -4.11 9.69
C ALA A 298 1.20 -2.66 9.65
N VAL A 299 2.23 -2.40 8.84
CA VAL A 299 2.72 -1.04 8.62
C VAL A 299 1.97 -0.41 7.44
N TYR A 300 1.33 0.74 7.67
CA TYR A 300 0.63 1.50 6.65
C TYR A 300 0.86 2.99 6.86
N ASN A 301 1.11 3.74 5.79
CA ASN A 301 1.27 5.20 5.80
C ASN A 301 2.09 5.76 6.98
N GLY A 302 3.22 5.13 7.30
CA GLY A 302 4.16 5.61 8.31
C GLY A 302 3.85 5.21 9.77
N ALA A 303 2.73 4.54 10.03
CA ALA A 303 2.32 4.05 11.35
C ALA A 303 2.19 2.53 11.40
N LEU A 304 2.21 1.96 12.61
CA LEU A 304 1.92 0.55 12.88
C LEU A 304 0.44 0.43 13.24
N TYR A 305 -0.34 -0.31 12.47
CA TYR A 305 -1.76 -0.57 12.70
C TYR A 305 -1.96 -1.98 13.26
N PHE A 306 -2.95 -2.16 14.14
CA PHE A 306 -3.25 -3.44 14.78
C PHE A 306 -4.65 -3.44 15.40
N CYS A 307 -5.13 -4.62 15.76
CA CYS A 307 -6.34 -4.80 16.56
C CYS A 307 -5.98 -4.86 18.04
N ALA A 308 -6.69 -4.11 18.88
CA ALA A 308 -6.49 -4.09 20.33
C ALA A 308 -7.77 -3.64 21.06
N ASN A 309 -7.81 -3.85 22.38
CA ASN A 309 -8.84 -3.32 23.28
C ASN A 309 -8.19 -2.37 24.31
N GLY A 310 -8.59 -1.09 24.30
CA GLY A 310 -8.03 -0.06 25.18
C GLY A 310 -8.81 0.18 26.48
N ASN A 311 -9.77 -0.68 26.83
CA ASN A 311 -10.70 -0.48 27.96
C ASN A 311 -11.51 0.84 27.91
N ASP A 312 -11.70 1.38 26.72
CA ASP A 312 -12.43 2.62 26.46
C ASP A 312 -13.93 2.41 26.21
N GLY A 313 -14.38 1.15 26.27
CA GLY A 313 -15.74 0.74 25.99
C GLY A 313 -16.04 0.53 24.50
N ALA A 314 -15.05 0.65 23.60
CA ALA A 314 -15.18 0.39 22.17
C ALA A 314 -14.90 -1.07 21.78
N GLY A 315 -14.44 -1.90 22.71
CA GLY A 315 -14.12 -3.30 22.44
C GLY A 315 -12.84 -3.48 21.61
N TRP A 316 -12.81 -4.48 20.73
CA TRP A 316 -11.63 -4.79 19.89
C TRP A 316 -11.73 -4.07 18.56
N GLU A 317 -10.92 -3.03 18.39
CA GLU A 317 -11.04 -2.10 17.27
C GLU A 317 -9.70 -1.88 16.56
N LEU A 318 -9.71 -1.07 15.51
CA LEU A 318 -8.51 -0.69 14.77
C LEU A 318 -7.75 0.39 15.55
N TRP A 319 -6.56 0.05 16.02
CA TRP A 319 -5.60 0.94 16.67
C TRP A 319 -4.41 1.21 15.76
N LYS A 320 -3.72 2.32 16.03
CA LYS A 320 -2.43 2.64 15.43
C LYS A 320 -1.44 3.06 16.50
N TYR A 321 -0.17 2.91 16.20
CA TYR A 321 0.95 3.41 17.01
C TYR A 321 1.96 4.12 16.12
N ASP A 322 2.44 5.25 16.61
CA ASP A 322 3.70 5.83 16.16
C ASP A 322 4.50 6.37 17.37
N PRO A 323 5.84 6.47 17.28
CA PRO A 323 6.66 6.90 18.42
C PRO A 323 6.45 8.34 18.87
N VAL A 324 5.77 9.19 18.08
CA VAL A 324 5.51 10.59 18.40
C VAL A 324 4.20 10.72 19.18
N ASN A 325 3.15 10.05 18.74
CA ASN A 325 1.81 10.18 19.30
C ASN A 325 1.39 9.03 20.22
N GLY A 326 2.18 7.96 20.31
CA GLY A 326 1.85 6.76 21.07
C GLY A 326 0.75 5.93 20.39
N ALA A 327 0.11 5.05 21.16
CA ALA A 327 -1.01 4.24 20.68
C ALA A 327 -2.32 5.05 20.69
N GLN A 328 -3.10 4.94 19.63
CA GLN A 328 -4.34 5.69 19.43
C GLN A 328 -5.40 4.83 18.73
N LEU A 329 -6.64 4.88 19.20
CA LEU A 329 -7.78 4.34 18.47
C LEU A 329 -7.93 5.08 17.13
N VAL A 330 -8.04 4.35 16.03
CA VAL A 330 -8.22 4.93 14.68
C VAL A 330 -9.67 5.31 14.46
N THR A 331 -10.56 4.34 14.64
CA THR A 331 -12.02 4.53 14.59
C THR A 331 -12.69 3.34 15.26
N ASP A 332 -13.82 3.60 15.89
CA ASP A 332 -14.75 2.58 16.36
C ASP A 332 -15.60 2.11 15.15
N ILE A 333 -15.25 0.95 14.57
CA ILE A 333 -15.91 0.41 13.39
C ILE A 333 -17.26 -0.19 13.77
N TRP A 334 -17.35 -0.84 14.94
CA TRP A 334 -18.60 -1.30 15.53
C TRP A 334 -19.01 -0.39 16.68
N SER A 335 -19.75 0.66 16.33
CA SER A 335 -20.22 1.67 17.27
C SER A 335 -20.78 1.12 18.59
N GLY A 336 -20.20 1.54 19.72
CA GLY A 336 -20.60 1.15 21.07
C GLY A 336 -19.73 0.04 21.65
N SER A 337 -20.26 -0.78 22.56
CA SER A 337 -19.48 -1.85 23.21
C SER A 337 -19.33 -3.13 22.37
N GLY A 338 -19.52 -3.01 21.05
CA GLY A 338 -19.28 -4.10 20.11
C GLY A 338 -17.79 -4.33 19.91
N ALA A 339 -17.42 -5.29 19.07
CA ALA A 339 -16.02 -5.52 18.72
C ALA A 339 -15.92 -5.85 17.24
N SER A 340 -15.41 -4.93 16.44
CA SER A 340 -15.22 -5.15 15.00
C SER A 340 -14.16 -6.21 14.70
N SER A 341 -13.26 -6.44 15.65
CA SER A 341 -12.18 -7.44 15.61
C SER A 341 -11.40 -7.44 14.28
N PRO A 342 -10.77 -6.31 13.88
CA PRO A 342 -9.99 -6.25 12.66
C PRO A 342 -8.89 -7.32 12.64
N SER A 343 -8.71 -8.00 11.52
CA SER A 343 -7.80 -9.13 11.41
C SER A 343 -7.13 -9.22 10.04
N TYR A 344 -5.99 -9.90 10.00
CA TYR A 344 -5.20 -10.15 8.79
C TYR A 344 -4.91 -8.89 7.96
N MET A 345 -4.43 -7.84 8.63
CA MET A 345 -4.19 -6.54 7.99
C MET A 345 -3.07 -6.60 6.94
N THR A 346 -3.26 -5.93 5.82
CA THR A 346 -2.22 -5.81 4.79
C THR A 346 -2.30 -4.47 4.06
N ALA A 347 -1.15 -3.82 3.88
CA ALA A 347 -1.07 -2.60 3.08
C ALA A 347 -0.98 -2.97 1.59
N TYR A 348 -1.94 -2.51 0.80
CA TYR A 348 -2.00 -2.79 -0.63
C TYR A 348 -2.57 -1.61 -1.41
N SER A 349 -1.97 -1.28 -2.56
CA SER A 349 -2.47 -0.23 -3.47
C SER A 349 -2.83 1.11 -2.80
N GLY A 350 -2.05 1.54 -1.81
CA GLY A 350 -2.26 2.82 -1.10
C GLY A 350 -3.26 2.79 0.05
N ALA A 351 -3.79 1.61 0.42
CA ALA A 351 -4.73 1.46 1.53
C ALA A 351 -4.38 0.26 2.43
N LEU A 352 -4.96 0.26 3.64
CA LEU A 352 -4.91 -0.87 4.56
C LEU A 352 -6.17 -1.73 4.36
N TYR A 353 -5.99 -3.00 3.99
CA TYR A 353 -7.08 -3.97 3.84
C TYR A 353 -7.07 -4.93 5.03
N PHE A 354 -8.24 -5.32 5.53
CA PHE A 354 -8.37 -6.24 6.67
C PHE A 354 -9.78 -6.82 6.75
N SER A 355 -9.93 -7.93 7.48
CA SER A 355 -11.23 -8.53 7.78
C SER A 355 -11.81 -7.94 9.06
N ALA A 356 -13.07 -7.53 9.08
CA ALA A 356 -13.73 -6.99 10.29
C ALA A 356 -15.26 -7.14 10.21
N ASN A 357 -15.94 -7.00 11.35
CA ASN A 357 -17.40 -6.94 11.44
C ASN A 357 -17.88 -5.52 11.73
N GLY A 358 -18.65 -4.94 10.81
CA GLY A 358 -19.20 -3.58 10.96
C GLY A 358 -20.58 -3.50 11.62
N ASN A 359 -21.08 -4.61 12.19
CA ASN A 359 -22.42 -4.71 12.78
C ASN A 359 -23.58 -4.32 11.85
N ASP A 360 -23.41 -4.53 10.55
CA ASP A 360 -24.41 -4.24 9.52
C ASP A 360 -25.25 -5.48 9.15
N GLY A 361 -25.09 -6.58 9.90
CA GLY A 361 -25.75 -7.86 9.66
C GLY A 361 -25.06 -8.73 8.61
N THR A 362 -23.88 -8.33 8.09
CA THR A 362 -23.13 -9.10 7.07
C THR A 362 -21.98 -9.93 7.63
N GLY A 363 -21.68 -9.84 8.93
CA GLY A 363 -20.63 -10.63 9.56
C GLY A 363 -19.23 -10.08 9.30
N ILE A 364 -18.22 -10.96 9.22
CA ILE A 364 -16.82 -10.57 8.97
C ILE A 364 -16.55 -10.52 7.47
N GLU A 365 -16.30 -9.32 6.95
CA GLU A 365 -16.08 -9.08 5.52
C GLU A 365 -14.76 -8.35 5.27
N LEU A 366 -14.39 -8.16 3.99
CA LEU A 366 -13.18 -7.42 3.61
C LEU A 366 -13.41 -5.90 3.66
N TRP A 367 -12.70 -5.22 4.56
CA TRP A 367 -12.70 -3.78 4.75
C TRP A 367 -11.42 -3.15 4.20
N LYS A 368 -11.54 -1.88 3.81
CA LYS A 368 -10.44 -1.01 3.38
C LYS A 368 -10.46 0.26 4.21
N TYR A 369 -9.32 0.63 4.80
CA TYR A 369 -9.04 1.92 5.41
C TYR A 369 -8.02 2.68 4.57
N ASP A 370 -8.42 3.84 4.06
CA ASP A 370 -7.59 4.68 3.20
C ASP A 370 -7.50 6.09 3.78
N THR A 371 -6.28 6.54 4.07
CA THR A 371 -5.99 7.90 4.56
C THR A 371 -5.39 8.81 3.50
N THR A 372 -5.41 8.37 2.23
CA THR A 372 -4.89 9.14 1.12
C THR A 372 -5.65 10.46 0.98
N THR A 373 -4.93 11.55 1.15
CA THR A 373 -5.41 12.89 0.82
C THR A 373 -5.09 13.19 -0.64
N ILE A 374 -6.05 13.68 -1.41
CA ILE A 374 -5.84 14.08 -2.81
C ILE A 374 -5.92 15.60 -2.92
N ALA A 375 -4.77 16.24 -3.12
CA ALA A 375 -4.73 17.64 -3.54
C ALA A 375 -5.07 17.73 -5.04
N THR A 376 -6.19 18.36 -5.37
CA THR A 376 -6.60 18.62 -6.76
C THR A 376 -6.27 20.07 -7.13
N LEU A 377 -5.15 20.25 -7.83
CA LEU A 377 -4.59 21.56 -8.15
C LEU A 377 -4.91 21.93 -9.60
N ARG A 378 -5.36 23.16 -9.83
CA ARG A 378 -5.60 23.69 -11.18
C ARG A 378 -4.35 24.38 -11.70
N SER A 379 -4.15 24.33 -13.02
CA SER A 379 -3.09 25.12 -13.63
C SER A 379 -3.32 26.62 -13.37
N SER A 380 -2.24 27.31 -13.01
CA SER A 380 -2.22 28.70 -12.56
C SER A 380 -2.17 29.65 -13.74
N GLN A 381 -3.12 30.59 -13.77
CA GLN A 381 -3.17 31.67 -14.76
C GLN A 381 -1.86 32.47 -14.78
N GLY A 382 -1.41 32.89 -15.97
CA GLY A 382 -0.22 33.73 -16.16
C GLY A 382 1.14 33.04 -15.97
N TYR A 383 1.16 31.82 -15.44
CA TYR A 383 2.36 30.97 -15.32
C TYR A 383 2.35 29.81 -16.32
N ASP A 384 1.23 29.61 -17.01
CA ASP A 384 1.07 28.60 -18.05
C ASP A 384 0.86 29.23 -19.43
N GLY A 385 0.93 28.40 -20.47
CA GLY A 385 0.77 28.83 -21.85
C GLY A 385 1.71 28.08 -22.78
N TRP A 386 2.00 28.69 -23.92
CA TRP A 386 2.86 28.09 -24.94
C TRP A 386 3.95 29.05 -25.40
N THR A 387 5.06 28.46 -25.81
CA THR A 387 6.20 29.07 -26.48
C THR A 387 6.35 28.41 -27.84
N LEU A 388 6.47 29.22 -28.89
CA LEU A 388 6.80 28.78 -30.24
C LEU A 388 8.28 29.03 -30.48
N GLU A 389 8.91 28.07 -31.13
CA GLU A 389 10.31 28.13 -31.51
C GLU A 389 10.64 29.39 -32.35
N SER A 390 11.88 29.87 -32.26
CA SER A 390 12.34 31.11 -32.90
C SER A 390 12.49 30.97 -34.41
N ALA A 391 13.14 29.89 -34.84
CA ALA A 391 13.11 29.37 -36.20
C ALA A 391 13.17 27.84 -36.13
N GLU A 392 12.79 27.19 -37.23
CA GLU A 392 12.89 25.74 -37.40
C GLU A 392 14.29 25.26 -36.95
N ASN A 393 14.33 24.18 -36.16
CA ASN A 393 15.56 23.54 -35.67
C ASN A 393 16.45 24.37 -34.71
N THR A 394 16.01 25.53 -34.22
CA THR A 394 16.84 26.37 -33.31
C THR A 394 16.87 25.87 -31.87
N ASN A 395 15.90 25.05 -31.49
CA ASN A 395 15.62 24.64 -30.12
C ASN A 395 15.55 25.80 -29.12
N ALA A 396 15.14 26.99 -29.55
CA ALA A 396 15.07 28.19 -28.74
C ALA A 396 13.71 28.89 -28.90
N GLY A 397 13.11 29.34 -27.80
CA GLY A 397 11.81 30.02 -27.86
C GLY A 397 11.91 31.42 -28.49
N GLY A 398 10.99 31.74 -29.40
CA GLY A 398 10.94 33.04 -30.09
C GLY A 398 9.68 33.85 -29.80
N THR A 399 8.51 33.21 -29.77
CA THR A 399 7.26 33.88 -29.38
C THR A 399 6.53 33.08 -28.30
N MET A 400 5.64 33.72 -27.55
CA MET A 400 4.89 33.06 -26.48
C MET A 400 3.52 33.68 -26.31
N ASN A 401 2.62 32.94 -25.66
CA ASN A 401 1.35 33.46 -25.19
C ASN A 401 0.99 32.84 -23.84
N SER A 402 0.97 33.68 -22.81
CA SER A 402 0.62 33.32 -21.43
C SER A 402 -0.81 33.67 -21.03
N SER A 403 -1.61 34.23 -21.95
CA SER A 403 -2.97 34.71 -21.68
C SER A 403 -4.05 34.00 -22.49
N ALA A 404 -3.67 33.18 -23.49
CA ALA A 404 -4.62 32.43 -24.30
C ALA A 404 -5.37 31.39 -23.44
N ALA A 405 -6.67 31.23 -23.68
CA ALA A 405 -7.51 30.20 -23.05
C ALA A 405 -7.13 28.77 -23.48
N THR A 406 -6.23 28.62 -24.45
CA THR A 406 -5.68 27.34 -24.87
C THR A 406 -4.16 27.37 -24.92
N PHE A 407 -3.55 26.22 -24.69
CA PHE A 407 -2.14 25.96 -25.00
C PHE A 407 -2.01 24.99 -26.18
N MET A 408 -0.88 25.05 -26.87
CA MET A 408 -0.64 24.34 -28.13
C MET A 408 0.58 23.42 -28.03
N VAL A 409 0.50 22.24 -28.64
CA VAL A 409 1.63 21.30 -28.75
C VAL A 409 1.58 20.65 -30.13
N GLY A 410 2.71 20.64 -30.84
CA GLY A 410 2.83 20.29 -32.27
C GLY A 410 3.73 21.31 -32.95
N ASP A 411 3.46 21.65 -34.20
CA ASP A 411 4.19 22.64 -34.99
C ASP A 411 3.25 23.67 -35.66
N ASN A 412 3.81 24.63 -36.37
CA ASN A 412 3.07 25.62 -37.14
C ASN A 412 3.37 25.48 -38.64
N ALA A 413 2.74 26.27 -39.51
CA ALA A 413 2.95 26.23 -40.97
C ALA A 413 4.35 26.69 -41.46
N GLN A 414 5.30 26.87 -40.55
CA GLN A 414 6.72 27.08 -40.85
C GLN A 414 7.58 26.03 -40.10
N ASP A 415 6.98 24.89 -39.76
CA ASP A 415 7.57 23.74 -39.09
C ASP A 415 8.24 24.11 -37.75
N LYS A 416 7.79 25.21 -37.11
CA LYS A 416 8.32 25.64 -35.80
C LYS A 416 7.58 24.93 -34.67
N GLN A 417 8.31 24.31 -33.76
CA GLN A 417 7.71 23.55 -32.67
C GLN A 417 7.01 24.46 -31.63
N TYR A 418 5.82 24.06 -31.20
CA TYR A 418 5.18 24.53 -29.97
C TYR A 418 5.59 23.67 -28.77
N ARG A 419 6.07 24.32 -27.71
CA ARG A 419 6.20 23.75 -26.37
C ARG A 419 5.30 24.49 -25.40
N SER A 420 4.58 23.74 -24.57
CA SER A 420 3.68 24.33 -23.57
C SER A 420 4.17 24.09 -22.15
N VAL A 421 4.00 25.08 -21.29
CA VAL A 421 4.28 24.97 -19.85
C VAL A 421 2.97 25.04 -19.08
N LEU A 422 2.79 24.12 -18.15
CA LEU A 422 1.70 24.10 -17.17
C LEU A 422 2.27 24.31 -15.77
N SER A 423 1.59 25.10 -14.96
CA SER A 423 2.10 25.54 -13.66
C SER A 423 1.10 25.26 -12.56
N PHE A 424 1.50 24.51 -11.54
CA PHE A 424 0.63 24.17 -10.41
C PHE A 424 1.26 24.68 -9.12
N ASP A 425 0.48 25.43 -8.32
CA ASP A 425 0.91 25.77 -6.97
C ASP A 425 0.78 24.54 -6.07
N THR A 426 1.92 23.95 -5.73
CA THR A 426 2.00 22.74 -4.92
C THR A 426 2.30 23.04 -3.44
N SER A 427 2.30 24.31 -3.03
CA SER A 427 2.64 24.71 -1.66
C SER A 427 1.59 24.33 -0.60
N SER A 428 0.40 23.91 -1.02
CA SER A 428 -0.64 23.43 -0.11
C SER A 428 -0.36 22.02 0.42
N ILE A 429 0.62 21.31 -0.14
CA ILE A 429 1.02 19.96 0.29
C ILE A 429 1.99 20.11 1.47
N PRO A 430 1.69 19.55 2.65
CA PRO A 430 2.55 19.72 3.82
C PRO A 430 3.99 19.22 3.60
N ASP A 431 4.97 19.88 4.21
CA ASP A 431 6.39 19.55 4.02
C ASP A 431 6.72 18.12 4.44
N ASN A 432 6.08 17.60 5.49
CA ASN A 432 6.24 16.23 5.97
C ASN A 432 5.39 15.21 5.18
N ALA A 433 4.59 15.63 4.20
CA ALA A 433 3.77 14.73 3.40
C ALA A 433 4.61 13.76 2.57
N VAL A 434 4.19 12.49 2.54
CA VAL A 434 4.73 11.47 1.65
C VAL A 434 3.81 11.33 0.45
N ILE A 435 4.32 11.68 -0.73
CA ILE A 435 3.59 11.58 -1.99
C ILE A 435 3.54 10.12 -2.43
N ILE A 436 2.34 9.65 -2.76
CA ILE A 436 2.06 8.27 -3.20
C ILE A 436 1.46 8.20 -4.60
N SER A 437 0.97 9.32 -5.14
CA SER A 437 0.46 9.39 -6.52
C SER A 437 0.61 10.80 -7.09
N VAL A 438 0.94 10.91 -8.37
CA VAL A 438 0.94 12.16 -9.13
C VAL A 438 0.27 11.90 -10.46
N LYS A 439 -0.80 12.63 -10.75
CA LYS A 439 -1.58 12.48 -11.99
C LYS A 439 -1.82 13.82 -12.65
N LEU A 440 -1.39 13.95 -13.90
CA LEU A 440 -1.64 15.12 -14.76
C LEU A 440 -2.82 14.83 -15.69
N LYS A 441 -3.75 15.79 -15.78
CA LYS A 441 -4.90 15.74 -16.68
C LYS A 441 -4.96 17.03 -17.50
N ILE A 442 -5.02 16.89 -18.81
CA ILE A 442 -5.19 18.00 -19.75
C ILE A 442 -6.42 17.74 -20.61
N ARG A 443 -7.19 18.78 -20.91
CA ARG A 443 -8.46 18.64 -21.60
C ARG A 443 -8.36 19.14 -23.03
N TYR A 444 -8.66 18.28 -23.98
CA TYR A 444 -8.67 18.58 -25.40
C TYR A 444 -9.71 19.64 -25.74
N GLN A 445 -9.32 20.58 -26.60
CA GLN A 445 -10.15 21.67 -27.09
C GLN A 445 -10.29 21.64 -28.61
N GLY A 446 -9.25 21.26 -29.35
CA GLY A 446 -9.29 21.23 -30.81
C GLY A 446 -8.00 20.75 -31.46
N LEU A 447 -8.06 20.59 -32.78
CA LEU A 447 -6.95 20.18 -33.65
C LEU A 447 -6.81 21.22 -34.77
N ALA A 448 -5.59 21.53 -35.16
CA ALA A 448 -5.25 22.16 -36.43
C ALA A 448 -4.38 21.17 -37.23
N GLY A 449 -4.65 21.06 -38.53
CA GLY A 449 -3.93 20.15 -39.42
C GLY A 449 -4.15 18.66 -39.11
N THR A 450 -3.12 17.88 -39.40
CA THR A 450 -3.02 16.45 -39.12
C THR A 450 -2.75 16.21 -37.64
N ASN A 451 -3.25 15.10 -37.10
CA ASN A 451 -3.05 14.79 -35.68
C ASN A 451 -1.57 14.50 -35.38
N PRO A 452 -0.91 15.30 -34.51
CA PRO A 452 0.52 15.14 -34.23
C PRO A 452 0.89 13.81 -33.55
N PHE A 453 -0.07 13.08 -32.96
CA PHE A 453 0.22 11.71 -32.49
C PHE A 453 0.57 10.75 -33.63
N GLY A 454 0.12 11.05 -34.86
CA GLY A 454 0.44 10.28 -36.07
C GLY A 454 1.69 10.78 -36.79
N THR A 455 1.99 12.09 -36.71
CA THR A 455 3.10 12.72 -37.45
C THR A 455 4.32 13.00 -36.59
N HIS A 456 4.15 13.50 -35.36
CA HIS A 456 5.22 13.91 -34.44
C HIS A 456 5.52 12.89 -33.31
N GLY A 457 4.75 11.80 -33.25
CA GLY A 457 4.95 10.70 -32.30
C GLY A 457 4.34 10.95 -30.91
N ALA A 458 5.06 10.60 -29.85
CA ALA A 458 4.50 10.61 -28.50
C ALA A 458 4.50 12.01 -27.86
N LEU A 459 3.45 12.35 -27.12
CA LEU A 459 3.39 13.57 -26.30
C LEU A 459 4.23 13.37 -25.03
N VAL A 460 5.43 13.96 -25.01
CA VAL A 460 6.43 13.88 -23.93
C VAL A 460 6.19 14.96 -22.90
N VAL A 461 6.43 14.62 -21.62
CA VAL A 461 6.34 15.55 -20.49
C VAL A 461 7.69 15.64 -19.76
N ASP A 462 8.14 16.86 -19.52
CA ASP A 462 9.22 17.20 -18.60
C ASP A 462 8.65 17.74 -17.28
N VAL A 463 9.38 17.60 -16.17
CA VAL A 463 9.02 18.22 -14.88
C VAL A 463 10.13 19.11 -14.33
N ARG A 464 9.73 20.19 -13.69
CA ARG A 464 10.61 21.11 -12.97
C ARG A 464 10.11 21.29 -11.54
N LYS A 465 10.99 21.01 -10.58
CA LYS A 465 10.79 21.33 -9.17
C LYS A 465 11.05 22.82 -8.98
N GLY A 466 9.99 23.62 -8.98
CA GLY A 466 10.05 25.06 -9.19
C GLY A 466 9.62 25.42 -10.61
N SER A 467 10.31 26.40 -11.20
CA SER A 467 9.97 26.92 -12.53
C SER A 467 11.08 26.73 -13.56
N PHE A 468 10.68 26.55 -14.81
CA PHE A 468 11.53 26.79 -15.98
C PHE A 468 11.76 28.30 -16.02
N GLY A 469 13.01 28.77 -16.08
CA GLY A 469 13.32 30.20 -15.98
C GLY A 469 12.78 30.85 -14.69
N SER A 470 11.61 31.49 -14.80
CA SER A 470 10.91 32.18 -13.71
C SER A 470 9.48 31.63 -13.53
N ALA A 471 8.75 32.06 -12.49
CA ALA A 471 7.36 31.63 -12.31
C ALA A 471 6.45 32.03 -13.49
N ALA A 472 6.64 33.23 -14.05
CA ALA A 472 5.96 33.66 -15.25
C ALA A 472 6.54 32.95 -16.48
N LEU A 473 5.68 32.65 -17.46
CA LEU A 473 6.11 32.09 -18.74
C LEU A 473 7.11 33.05 -19.40
N GLN A 474 8.23 32.52 -19.88
CA GLN A 474 9.27 33.26 -20.58
C GLN A 474 9.70 32.51 -21.85
N LEU A 475 10.24 33.23 -22.83
CA LEU A 475 10.72 32.63 -24.07
C LEU A 475 11.78 31.55 -23.83
N ASN A 476 12.66 31.76 -22.85
CA ASN A 476 13.72 30.80 -22.49
C ASN A 476 13.20 29.53 -21.80
N ASP A 477 11.91 29.46 -21.43
CA ASP A 477 11.31 28.24 -20.89
C ASP A 477 11.28 27.12 -21.92
N PHE A 478 11.30 27.46 -23.21
CA PHE A 478 11.39 26.51 -24.31
C PHE A 478 12.62 25.60 -24.18
N GLN A 479 13.79 26.18 -23.90
CA GLN A 479 15.09 25.50 -23.82
C GLN A 479 15.60 25.27 -22.39
N SER A 480 14.93 25.81 -21.37
CA SER A 480 15.37 25.67 -19.99
C SER A 480 15.48 24.22 -19.54
N THR A 481 16.51 23.89 -18.76
CA THR A 481 16.74 22.52 -18.29
C THR A 481 15.65 22.08 -17.31
N ALA A 482 15.04 20.91 -17.55
CA ALA A 482 14.10 20.31 -16.62
C ALA A 482 14.81 19.80 -15.36
N SER A 483 14.09 19.66 -14.24
CA SER A 483 14.64 18.88 -13.10
C SER A 483 14.70 17.40 -13.45
N LYS A 484 13.73 16.92 -14.24
CA LYS A 484 13.78 15.63 -14.91
C LYS A 484 13.11 15.74 -16.28
N SER A 485 13.88 15.46 -17.32
CA SER A 485 13.39 15.43 -18.70
C SER A 485 12.67 14.11 -18.97
N ALA A 486 11.66 14.14 -19.84
CA ALA A 486 10.94 12.96 -20.32
C ALA A 486 10.52 12.00 -19.19
N ILE A 487 9.78 12.52 -18.20
CA ILE A 487 9.21 11.69 -17.12
C ILE A 487 8.21 10.64 -17.63
N GLY A 488 7.78 10.80 -18.88
CA GLY A 488 7.18 9.80 -19.74
C GLY A 488 6.22 10.46 -20.72
N THR A 489 5.29 9.67 -21.27
CA THR A 489 4.39 10.11 -22.34
C THR A 489 2.92 10.03 -21.94
N ILE A 490 2.13 10.99 -22.45
CA ILE A 490 0.66 10.99 -22.35
C ILE A 490 0.11 10.19 -23.54
N PRO A 491 -0.72 9.14 -23.31
CA PRO A 491 -1.24 8.30 -24.38
C PRO A 491 -2.35 9.00 -25.19
N ASN A 492 -2.50 8.65 -26.47
CA ASN A 492 -3.60 9.12 -27.32
C ASN A 492 -4.90 8.33 -27.12
N SER A 493 -5.39 8.32 -25.89
CA SER A 493 -6.61 7.59 -25.50
C SER A 493 -7.47 8.44 -24.56
N PRO A 494 -7.98 9.60 -25.03
CA PRO A 494 -8.76 10.48 -24.17
C PRO A 494 -10.10 9.86 -23.78
N VAL A 495 -10.51 10.07 -22.52
CA VAL A 495 -11.85 9.73 -22.02
C VAL A 495 -12.59 11.02 -21.75
N ALA A 496 -13.75 11.23 -22.40
CA ALA A 496 -14.52 12.47 -22.30
C ALA A 496 -13.64 13.74 -22.52
N ASN A 497 -12.78 13.69 -23.54
CA ASN A 497 -11.80 14.72 -23.92
C ASN A 497 -10.68 14.97 -22.88
N TRP A 498 -10.52 14.14 -21.85
CA TRP A 498 -9.40 14.21 -20.93
C TRP A 498 -8.27 13.26 -21.32
N TYR A 499 -7.11 13.82 -21.58
CA TYR A 499 -5.84 13.10 -21.65
C TYR A 499 -5.26 13.04 -20.24
N THR A 500 -4.97 11.82 -19.76
CA THR A 500 -4.58 11.59 -18.36
C THR A 500 -3.31 10.75 -18.31
N LYS A 501 -2.42 11.11 -17.38
CA LYS A 501 -1.23 10.31 -17.08
C LYS A 501 -0.96 10.30 -15.57
N THR A 502 -0.90 9.09 -15.01
CA THR A 502 -0.38 8.84 -13.65
C THR A 502 1.09 8.45 -13.77
N TRP A 503 1.92 9.01 -12.89
CA TRP A 503 3.36 8.79 -12.89
C TRP A 503 3.79 7.76 -11.87
N ALA A 504 4.89 7.04 -12.16
CA ALA A 504 5.55 6.16 -11.21
C ALA A 504 6.31 6.95 -10.13
N SER A 505 6.67 6.29 -9.03
CA SER A 505 7.29 6.90 -7.83
C SER A 505 8.57 7.70 -8.10
N GLY A 506 9.31 7.37 -9.17
CA GLY A 506 10.50 8.11 -9.61
C GLY A 506 10.25 9.56 -10.07
N VAL A 507 9.00 10.03 -10.08
CA VAL A 507 8.63 11.45 -10.34
C VAL A 507 8.37 12.22 -9.05
N PHE A 508 8.04 11.54 -7.95
CA PHE A 508 7.46 12.19 -6.76
C PHE A 508 8.42 13.19 -6.09
N ALA A 509 9.73 12.93 -6.13
CA ALA A 509 10.76 13.81 -5.56
C ALA A 509 10.86 15.19 -6.26
N TYR A 510 10.31 15.32 -7.47
CA TYR A 510 10.32 16.55 -8.27
C TYR A 510 9.09 17.44 -8.05
N ILE A 511 8.15 17.01 -7.21
CA ILE A 511 7.07 17.88 -6.74
C ILE A 511 7.64 18.85 -5.71
N ASN A 512 7.40 20.14 -5.92
CA ASN A 512 7.89 21.22 -5.08
C ASN A 512 6.89 21.60 -3.98
N LYS A 513 6.95 20.89 -2.84
CA LYS A 513 6.05 21.13 -1.70
C LYS A 513 6.14 22.54 -1.09
N SER A 514 7.19 23.31 -1.41
CA SER A 514 7.36 24.69 -0.93
C SER A 514 6.98 25.76 -1.95
N GLY A 515 6.33 25.41 -3.07
CA GLY A 515 5.98 26.38 -4.12
C GLY A 515 5.42 25.75 -5.38
N ILE A 516 5.77 26.33 -6.53
CA ILE A 516 5.25 25.90 -7.84
C ILE A 516 5.98 24.64 -8.33
N THR A 517 5.23 23.74 -8.97
CA THR A 517 5.74 22.68 -9.84
C THR A 517 5.30 22.94 -11.28
N GLN A 518 6.24 22.93 -12.23
CA GLN A 518 5.94 23.12 -13.65
C GLN A 518 6.15 21.85 -14.46
N PHE A 519 5.30 21.68 -15.48
CA PHE A 519 5.40 20.61 -16.47
C PHE A 519 5.52 21.23 -17.86
N ARG A 520 6.47 20.76 -18.66
CA ARG A 520 6.61 21.18 -20.06
C ARG A 520 6.23 20.05 -21.00
N LEU A 521 5.35 20.33 -21.95
CA LEU A 521 4.79 19.37 -22.89
C LEU A 521 5.31 19.68 -24.29
N ARG A 522 5.70 18.63 -25.01
CA ARG A 522 6.16 18.67 -26.41
C ARG A 522 5.92 17.32 -27.07
N PHE A 523 5.83 17.27 -28.39
CA PHE A 523 5.93 16.00 -29.09
C PHE A 523 7.38 15.50 -29.13
N ALA A 524 7.55 14.22 -29.44
CA ALA A 524 8.84 13.55 -29.47
C ALA A 524 9.70 14.08 -30.63
N ALA A 525 9.09 14.21 -31.81
CA ALA A 525 9.63 15.00 -32.91
C ALA A 525 9.24 16.48 -32.77
N ASP A 526 10.04 17.34 -33.38
CA ASP A 526 9.81 18.77 -33.53
C ASP A 526 8.66 19.09 -34.48
N ASP A 527 8.69 18.51 -35.67
CA ASP A 527 7.72 18.74 -36.76
C ASP A 527 7.55 17.48 -37.66
N ASN A 528 6.87 17.63 -38.80
CA ASN A 528 6.80 16.63 -39.87
C ASN A 528 7.30 17.14 -41.25
N ASN A 529 7.93 18.32 -41.30
CA ASN A 529 8.46 18.97 -42.50
C ASN A 529 7.45 19.13 -43.66
N ASP A 530 6.16 19.30 -43.39
CA ASP A 530 5.12 19.41 -44.42
C ASP A 530 4.70 20.86 -44.76
N ASN A 531 5.29 21.86 -44.10
CA ASN A 531 4.90 23.28 -44.18
C ASN A 531 3.41 23.52 -43.86
N GLY A 532 2.79 22.59 -43.15
CA GLY A 532 1.45 22.65 -42.60
C GLY A 532 1.50 22.92 -41.10
N ALA A 533 0.38 23.35 -40.52
CA ALA A 533 0.30 23.53 -39.08
C ALA A 533 -0.39 22.33 -38.44
N ASP A 534 0.35 21.46 -37.77
CA ASP A 534 -0.16 20.28 -37.10
C ASP A 534 -0.01 20.42 -35.59
N TYR A 535 -1.07 20.86 -34.91
CA TYR A 535 -1.01 21.01 -33.45
C TYR A 535 -2.35 20.75 -32.76
N LEU A 536 -2.23 20.23 -31.54
CA LEU A 536 -3.36 20.06 -30.63
C LEU A 536 -3.51 21.29 -29.74
N LYS A 537 -4.77 21.70 -29.57
CA LYS A 537 -5.19 22.73 -28.60
C LYS A 537 -5.77 22.04 -27.39
N PHE A 538 -5.29 22.44 -26.22
CA PHE A 538 -5.83 22.04 -24.92
C PHE A 538 -6.25 23.28 -24.15
N TYR A 539 -7.25 23.16 -23.28
CA TYR A 539 -7.61 24.26 -22.37
C TYR A 539 -6.44 24.60 -21.44
N SER A 540 -6.15 25.89 -21.26
CA SER A 540 -5.14 26.38 -20.32
C SER A 540 -5.76 26.85 -19.01
N GLY A 541 -4.92 27.24 -18.05
CA GLY A 541 -5.32 27.90 -16.80
C GLY A 541 -6.05 29.23 -17.03
N ASN A 542 -5.88 29.88 -18.18
CA ASN A 542 -6.61 31.10 -18.54
C ASN A 542 -8.05 30.85 -18.99
N THR A 543 -8.50 29.59 -19.10
CA THR A 543 -9.90 29.29 -19.43
C THR A 543 -10.82 29.77 -18.31
N ALA A 544 -11.86 30.55 -18.65
CA ALA A 544 -12.82 31.06 -17.66
C ALA A 544 -13.51 29.91 -16.90
N THR A 545 -13.92 28.85 -17.61
CA THR A 545 -14.58 27.68 -17.01
C THR A 545 -13.59 26.80 -16.26
N LEU A 546 -13.63 26.83 -14.92
CA LEU A 546 -12.72 26.09 -14.04
C LEU A 546 -12.66 24.58 -14.33
N SER A 547 -13.80 23.95 -14.64
CA SER A 547 -13.91 22.52 -14.91
C SER A 547 -13.24 22.07 -16.23
N LEU A 548 -12.80 23.01 -17.06
CA LEU A 548 -12.04 22.73 -18.28
C LEU A 548 -10.53 22.82 -18.08
N ARG A 549 -10.06 23.50 -17.02
CA ARG A 549 -8.63 23.75 -16.79
C ARG A 549 -7.85 22.48 -16.51
N PRO A 550 -6.56 22.42 -16.90
CA PRO A 550 -5.68 21.31 -16.53
C PRO A 550 -5.63 21.09 -15.02
N LEU A 551 -5.48 19.82 -14.64
CA LEU A 551 -5.46 19.37 -13.26
C LEU A 551 -4.19 18.60 -12.97
N LEU A 552 -3.63 18.84 -11.79
CA LEU A 552 -2.64 18.01 -11.15
C LEU A 552 -3.26 17.45 -9.86
N GLU A 553 -3.51 16.14 -9.85
CA GLU A 553 -4.00 15.42 -8.67
C GLU A 553 -2.77 14.78 -7.99
N ILE A 554 -2.49 15.18 -6.75
CA ILE A 554 -1.41 14.62 -5.94
C ILE A 554 -2.00 13.90 -4.73
N GLY A 555 -1.82 12.58 -4.71
CA GLY A 555 -2.15 11.73 -3.58
C GLY A 555 -0.99 11.69 -2.59
N TYR A 556 -1.27 11.94 -1.31
CA TYR A 556 -0.27 11.89 -0.24
C TYR A 556 -0.89 11.47 1.10
N TYR A 557 -0.04 11.10 2.06
CA TYR A 557 -0.40 10.96 3.48
C TYR A 557 0.58 11.74 4.35
N ILE A 558 0.18 12.02 5.59
CA ILE A 558 1.02 12.64 6.61
C ILE A 558 1.49 11.53 7.58
N PRO A 559 2.81 11.28 7.69
CA PRO A 559 3.38 10.24 8.55
C PRO A 559 3.22 10.48 10.05
#